data_AF-A0A2Z7D1L3-F1
#
_entry.id   AF-A0A2Z7D1L3-F1
#
_cell.length_a   1.000
_cell.length_b   1.000
_cell.length_c   1.000
_cell.angle_alpha   90.00
_cell.angle_beta   90.00
_cell.angle_gamma   90.00
#
_symmetry.space_group_name_H-M   'P 1'
#
loop_
_entity.id
_entity.type
_entity.pdbx_description
1 polymer ?
#
loop_
_entity_poly.entity_id
_entity_poly.type
_entity_poly.pdbx_seq_one_letter_code
_entity_poly.pdbx_strand_id
1 'polypeptide(L)'
;MASSFISNALQINFESVLGIQDNEGMVNMFKDLEASGLRGFLGCPSVLYEQDLEQFFDTAIVQDGDITCAVSGKYVAISESRFAGVFNFPTDGLTDLSKVPNHLVMQDRTVFSRLDTPIQYSCKKKLLKYEFRLLNDILAKSITVKAGSFDAVTHERFFMMTMIHFGVKINWSKILFEVLKEMADRAAQIFVLLKGDPAVTLGEAKTFPPLKILSAKTVNTYVATNKTIDARGETDEPEVAKVAIVKRNPTSKKKSVSTVDKDADVAHVGVIAKKAVSKKRPDAVSETPVVKKKGHLLGKLCPKKKI
;
A
#
# COMPACT_ATOMS: atom_id res chain seq x y z
N MET A 1 -26.79 -2.77 2.49
CA MET A 1 -25.41 -2.48 2.07
C MET A 1 -24.65 -1.66 3.11
N ALA A 2 -25.33 -0.78 3.87
CA ALA A 2 -24.80 -0.07 5.05
C ALA A 2 -23.70 -0.76 5.91
N SER A 3 -23.79 -2.07 6.22
CA SER A 3 -22.82 -2.72 7.12
C SER A 3 -21.41 -2.86 6.55
N SER A 4 -21.22 -2.88 5.21
CA SER A 4 -19.89 -3.00 4.61
C SER A 4 -19.06 -1.73 4.81
N PHE A 5 -19.69 -0.55 4.75
CA PHE A 5 -19.04 0.75 4.86
C PHE A 5 -18.45 1.03 6.25
N ILE A 6 -18.94 0.33 7.27
CA ILE A 6 -18.50 0.48 8.67
C ILE A 6 -17.37 -0.50 9.01
N SER A 7 -17.22 -1.57 8.21
CA SER A 7 -16.29 -2.65 8.53
C SER A 7 -14.82 -2.18 8.52
N ASN A 8 -14.46 -1.29 7.59
CA ASN A 8 -13.09 -0.81 7.40
C ASN A 8 -12.80 0.55 8.02
N ALA A 9 -13.80 1.26 8.56
CA ALA A 9 -13.57 2.56 9.15
C ALA A 9 -12.76 2.45 10.47
N LEU A 10 -11.77 3.34 10.63
CA LEU A 10 -10.94 3.52 11.82
C LEU A 10 -10.88 5.02 12.11
N GLN A 11 -11.25 5.40 13.32
CA GLN A 11 -11.05 6.76 13.84
C GLN A 11 -10.07 6.71 14.99
N ILE A 12 -9.23 7.74 15.14
CA ILE A 12 -8.30 7.90 16.24
C ILE A 12 -8.73 9.09 17.07
N ASN A 13 -8.94 8.87 18.37
CA ASN A 13 -9.11 9.95 19.32
C ASN A 13 -7.72 10.43 19.77
N PHE A 14 -7.16 11.39 19.04
CA PHE A 14 -5.81 11.94 19.30
C PHE A 14 -5.67 12.49 20.73
N GLU A 15 -6.65 13.24 21.22
CA GLU A 15 -6.64 13.76 22.60
C GLU A 15 -6.49 12.64 23.64
N SER A 16 -7.18 11.52 23.41
CA SER A 16 -7.10 10.37 24.29
C SER A 16 -5.74 9.67 24.19
N VAL A 17 -5.27 9.33 22.99
CA VAL A 17 -4.03 8.54 22.82
C VAL A 17 -2.76 9.33 23.15
N LEU A 18 -2.77 10.65 22.98
CA LEU A 18 -1.67 11.53 23.37
C LEU A 18 -1.59 11.73 24.90
N GLY A 19 -2.68 11.46 25.63
CA GLY A 19 -2.73 11.51 27.09
C GLY A 19 -2.26 10.25 27.82
N ILE A 20 -1.77 9.23 27.10
CA ILE A 20 -1.23 8.01 27.72
C ILE A 20 0.06 8.37 28.48
N GLN A 21 0.16 7.99 29.76
CA GLN A 21 1.31 8.37 30.61
C GLN A 21 2.43 7.32 30.61
N ASP A 22 2.08 6.03 30.59
CA ASP A 22 3.03 4.93 30.84
C ASP A 22 3.57 4.26 29.56
N ASN A 23 3.50 4.93 28.41
CA ASN A 23 4.01 4.39 27.15
C ASN A 23 4.49 5.49 26.19
N GLU A 24 5.72 5.96 26.42
CA GLU A 24 6.34 6.99 25.61
C GLU A 24 6.46 6.61 24.13
N GLY A 25 6.81 5.35 23.82
CA GLY A 25 6.93 4.88 22.43
C GLY A 25 5.62 4.99 21.64
N MET A 26 4.50 4.60 22.24
CA MET A 26 3.17 4.77 21.63
C MET A 26 2.80 6.23 21.45
N VAL A 27 3.02 7.05 22.48
CA VAL A 27 2.70 8.48 22.42
C VAL A 27 3.52 9.16 21.33
N ASN A 28 4.81 8.86 21.21
CA ASN A 28 5.68 9.42 20.17
C ASN A 28 5.23 8.98 18.77
N MET A 29 4.84 7.72 18.58
CA MET A 29 4.26 7.26 17.31
C MET A 29 3.00 8.05 16.92
N PHE A 30 2.11 8.35 17.86
CA PHE A 30 0.93 9.19 17.58
C PHE A 30 1.27 10.66 17.34
N LYS A 31 2.30 11.21 18.00
CA LYS A 31 2.83 12.54 17.71
C LYS A 31 3.41 12.61 16.31
N ASP A 32 4.15 11.60 15.88
CA ASP A 32 4.70 11.51 14.52
C ASP A 32 3.57 11.46 13.48
N LEU A 33 2.51 10.68 13.74
CA LEU A 33 1.29 10.68 12.92
C LEU A 33 0.63 12.05 12.86
N GLU A 34 0.51 12.76 13.98
CA GLU A 34 -0.05 14.11 14.04
C GLU A 34 0.80 15.10 13.25
N ALA A 35 2.12 15.11 13.47
CA ALA A 35 3.09 15.97 12.81
C ALA A 35 3.17 15.71 11.30
N SER A 36 2.88 14.48 10.86
CA SER A 36 2.79 14.16 9.43
C SER A 36 1.60 14.83 8.73
N GLY A 37 0.63 15.38 9.47
CA GLY A 37 -0.57 16.03 8.91
C GLY A 37 -1.77 15.09 8.76
N LEU A 38 -1.71 13.86 9.30
CA LEU A 38 -2.79 12.88 9.21
C LEU A 38 -3.87 13.04 10.28
N ARG A 39 -3.69 13.95 11.26
CA ARG A 39 -4.61 14.15 12.38
C ARG A 39 -6.04 14.44 11.94
N GLY A 40 -6.22 15.38 11.00
CA GLY A 40 -7.55 15.76 10.51
C GLY A 40 -8.29 14.57 9.87
N PHE A 41 -7.57 13.79 9.07
CA PHE A 41 -8.11 12.64 8.35
C PHE A 41 -8.42 11.43 9.24
N LEU A 42 -7.51 11.08 10.15
CA LEU A 42 -7.65 9.94 11.06
C LEU A 42 -8.54 10.28 12.28
N GLY A 43 -8.64 11.56 12.64
CA GLY A 43 -9.45 12.05 13.75
C GLY A 43 -10.90 12.38 13.39
N CYS A 44 -11.29 12.25 12.12
CA CYS A 44 -12.62 12.58 11.61
C CYS A 44 -13.74 12.02 12.49
N PRO A 45 -14.71 12.85 12.92
CA PRO A 45 -15.88 12.38 13.65
C PRO A 45 -16.56 11.28 12.85
N SER A 46 -16.70 10.10 13.45
CA SER A 46 -17.41 9.03 12.80
C SER A 46 -18.91 9.24 12.97
N VAL A 47 -19.51 9.90 11.99
CA VAL A 47 -20.96 10.03 11.82
C VAL A 47 -21.28 9.54 10.43
N LEU A 48 -22.31 8.71 10.30
CA LEU A 48 -22.68 8.10 9.03
C LEU A 48 -24.05 8.59 8.57
N TYR A 49 -24.15 8.99 7.31
CA TYR A 49 -25.40 9.32 6.67
C TYR A 49 -25.67 8.25 5.61
N GLU A 50 -26.19 7.09 6.03
CA GLU A 50 -26.23 5.89 5.17
C GLU A 50 -26.90 6.13 3.81
N GLN A 51 -28.02 6.87 3.78
CA GLN A 51 -28.74 7.15 2.52
C GLN A 51 -27.90 8.00 1.56
N ASP A 52 -27.27 9.05 2.08
CA ASP A 52 -26.39 9.92 1.31
C ASP A 52 -25.14 9.17 0.82
N LEU A 53 -24.69 8.16 1.59
CA LEU A 53 -23.52 7.35 1.27
C LEU A 53 -23.82 6.36 0.15
N GLU A 54 -24.98 5.71 0.22
CA GLU A 54 -25.47 4.83 -0.83
C GLU A 54 -25.62 5.62 -2.13
N GLN A 55 -26.25 6.80 -2.07
CA GLN A 55 -26.36 7.67 -3.25
C GLN A 55 -24.98 8.10 -3.80
N PHE A 56 -24.05 8.48 -2.92
CA PHE A 56 -22.69 8.83 -3.30
C PHE A 56 -22.04 7.71 -4.10
N PHE A 57 -22.04 6.47 -3.59
CA PHE A 57 -21.36 5.36 -4.25
C PHE A 57 -22.05 4.89 -5.53
N ASP A 58 -23.38 4.96 -5.58
CA ASP A 58 -24.15 4.59 -6.79
C ASP A 58 -23.89 5.56 -7.97
N THR A 59 -23.44 6.78 -7.67
CA THR A 59 -23.31 7.85 -8.67
C THR A 59 -21.88 8.40 -8.81
N ALA A 60 -20.96 8.00 -7.94
CA ALA A 60 -19.58 8.46 -7.96
C ALA A 60 -18.87 8.01 -9.25
N ILE A 61 -18.37 8.99 -9.98
CA ILE A 61 -17.54 8.81 -11.17
C ILE A 61 -16.27 9.63 -11.04
N VAL A 62 -15.15 9.04 -11.46
CA VAL A 62 -13.88 9.76 -11.58
C VAL A 62 -13.81 10.34 -12.98
N GLN A 63 -13.81 11.67 -13.09
CA GLN A 63 -13.75 12.39 -14.36
C GLN A 63 -12.74 13.54 -14.25
N ASP A 64 -11.85 13.65 -15.23
CA ASP A 64 -10.83 14.71 -15.30
C ASP A 64 -9.95 14.84 -14.04
N GLY A 65 -9.80 13.74 -13.30
CA GLY A 65 -9.02 13.67 -12.05
C GLY A 65 -9.82 13.94 -10.78
N ASP A 66 -11.04 14.44 -10.88
CA ASP A 66 -11.93 14.75 -9.76
C ASP A 66 -13.01 13.66 -9.59
N ILE A 67 -13.61 13.59 -8.39
CA ILE A 67 -14.73 12.70 -8.10
C ILE A 67 -16.02 13.50 -8.21
N THR A 68 -16.90 13.12 -9.13
CA THR A 68 -18.25 13.70 -9.26
C THR A 68 -19.27 12.69 -8.74
N CYS A 69 -20.23 13.13 -7.93
CA CYS A 69 -21.23 12.25 -7.32
C CYS A 69 -22.54 13.02 -7.08
N ALA A 70 -23.63 12.31 -6.84
CA ALA A 70 -24.88 12.86 -6.34
C ALA A 70 -25.01 12.60 -4.83
N VAL A 71 -25.38 13.64 -4.08
CA VAL A 71 -25.63 13.58 -2.64
C VAL A 71 -26.85 14.44 -2.33
N SER A 72 -27.82 13.88 -1.62
CA SER A 72 -29.10 14.51 -1.30
C SER A 72 -29.78 15.13 -2.55
N GLY A 73 -29.67 14.45 -3.70
CA GLY A 73 -30.23 14.89 -4.98
C GLY A 73 -29.47 16.01 -5.71
N LYS A 74 -28.28 16.41 -5.24
CA LYS A 74 -27.43 17.43 -5.88
C LYS A 74 -26.12 16.81 -6.37
N TYR A 75 -25.63 17.27 -7.52
CA TYR A 75 -24.31 16.88 -8.03
C TYR A 75 -23.21 17.71 -7.37
N VAL A 76 -22.18 17.03 -6.88
CA VAL A 76 -21.02 17.61 -6.20
C VAL A 76 -19.75 17.08 -6.85
N ALA A 77 -18.79 17.99 -7.07
CA ALA A 77 -17.43 17.65 -7.45
C ALA A 77 -16.49 17.77 -6.23
N ILE A 78 -15.67 16.74 -6.05
CA ILE A 78 -14.62 16.67 -5.04
C ILE A 78 -13.29 16.65 -5.77
N SER A 79 -12.58 17.78 -5.73
CA SER A 79 -11.23 17.90 -6.26
C SER A 79 -10.17 17.57 -5.21
N GLU A 80 -8.94 17.28 -5.67
CA GLU A 80 -7.79 17.06 -4.78
C GLU A 80 -7.53 18.28 -3.88
N SER A 81 -7.69 19.50 -4.42
CA SER A 81 -7.47 20.73 -3.67
C SER A 81 -8.51 20.95 -2.57
N ARG A 82 -9.77 20.64 -2.85
CA ARG A 82 -10.84 20.66 -1.84
C ARG A 82 -10.58 19.61 -0.76
N PHE A 83 -10.19 18.40 -1.17
CA PHE A 83 -9.83 17.31 -0.26
C PHE A 83 -8.68 17.71 0.67
N ALA A 84 -7.62 18.30 0.12
CA ALA A 84 -6.49 18.84 0.86
C ALA A 84 -6.92 19.92 1.87
N GLY A 85 -7.74 20.87 1.44
CA GLY A 85 -8.20 21.98 2.27
C GLY A 85 -9.03 21.53 3.47
N VAL A 86 -9.97 20.60 3.27
CA VAL A 86 -10.86 20.12 4.35
C VAL A 86 -10.07 19.41 5.46
N PHE A 87 -9.06 18.61 5.09
CA PHE A 87 -8.24 17.88 6.06
C PHE A 87 -6.97 18.59 6.48
N ASN A 88 -6.70 19.79 5.93
CA ASN A 88 -5.47 20.55 6.11
C ASN A 88 -4.22 19.73 5.77
N PHE A 89 -4.25 18.97 4.68
CA PHE A 89 -3.09 18.18 4.27
C PHE A 89 -1.95 19.05 3.75
N PRO A 90 -0.69 18.66 4.03
CA PRO A 90 0.44 19.19 3.28
C PRO A 90 0.31 18.79 1.81
N THR A 91 0.50 19.78 0.93
CA THR A 91 0.50 19.60 -0.53
C THR A 91 1.93 19.60 -1.11
N ASP A 92 2.93 19.94 -0.30
CA ASP A 92 4.35 19.78 -0.58
C ASP A 92 4.87 18.41 -0.10
N GLY A 93 6.03 17.99 -0.60
CA GLY A 93 6.70 16.76 -0.20
C GLY A 93 6.67 15.63 -1.23
N LEU A 94 7.09 14.44 -0.81
CA LEU A 94 7.21 13.27 -1.67
C LEU A 94 5.84 12.69 -2.00
N THR A 95 5.62 12.39 -3.29
CA THR A 95 4.47 11.64 -3.81
C THR A 95 4.83 10.20 -4.17
N ASP A 96 6.11 9.93 -4.40
CA ASP A 96 6.65 8.62 -4.75
C ASP A 96 7.44 8.06 -3.56
N LEU A 97 6.87 7.02 -2.95
CA LEU A 97 7.44 6.36 -1.77
C LEU A 97 8.77 5.66 -2.08
N SER A 98 9.11 5.38 -3.34
CA SER A 98 10.43 4.84 -3.69
C SER A 98 11.56 5.86 -3.53
N LYS A 99 11.23 7.15 -3.38
CA LYS A 99 12.20 8.25 -3.22
C LYS A 99 12.55 8.55 -1.76
N VAL A 100 12.10 7.74 -0.81
CA VAL A 100 12.52 7.89 0.60
C VAL A 100 14.05 7.77 0.67
N PRO A 101 14.75 8.68 1.38
CA PRO A 101 16.20 8.60 1.51
C PRO A 101 16.64 7.25 2.10
N ASN A 102 17.46 6.51 1.36
CA ASN A 102 17.85 5.13 1.72
C ASN A 102 18.51 5.03 3.10
N HIS A 103 19.28 6.04 3.52
CA HIS A 103 19.93 6.03 4.83
C HIS A 103 18.91 6.00 5.99
N LEU A 104 17.76 6.66 5.85
CA LEU A 104 16.66 6.63 6.83
C LEU A 104 16.01 5.25 6.87
N VAL A 105 15.71 4.69 5.69
CA VAL A 105 15.16 3.34 5.58
C VAL A 105 16.10 2.30 6.22
N MET A 106 17.42 2.43 6.02
CA MET A 106 18.42 1.56 6.65
C MET A 106 18.42 1.66 8.17
N GLN A 107 18.28 2.87 8.71
CA GLN A 107 18.22 3.08 10.15
C GLN A 107 16.98 2.40 10.76
N ASP A 108 15.82 2.57 10.14
CA ASP A 108 14.54 2.05 10.66
C ASP A 108 14.41 0.53 10.63
N ARG A 109 15.21 -0.16 9.81
CA ARG A 109 15.30 -1.63 9.88
C ARG A 109 15.69 -2.12 11.27
N THR A 110 16.48 -1.34 11.99
CA THR A 110 16.91 -1.69 13.35
C THR A 110 15.96 -1.07 14.38
N VAL A 111 15.58 0.20 14.20
CA VAL A 111 14.69 0.91 15.14
C VAL A 111 13.36 0.19 15.28
N PHE A 112 12.74 -0.19 14.16
CA PHE A 112 11.44 -0.85 14.17
C PHE A 112 11.51 -2.29 14.66
N SER A 113 12.69 -2.90 14.65
CA SER A 113 12.89 -4.29 15.03
C SER A 113 12.63 -4.52 16.51
N ARG A 114 11.90 -5.58 16.83
CA ARG A 114 11.69 -6.02 18.21
C ARG A 114 12.96 -6.58 18.85
N LEU A 115 13.83 -7.21 18.05
CA LEU A 115 15.05 -7.88 18.52
C LEU A 115 16.31 -7.04 18.26
N ASP A 116 16.16 -5.74 17.99
CA ASP A 116 17.24 -4.81 17.63
C ASP A 116 18.19 -5.33 16.52
N THR A 117 17.68 -6.21 15.66
CA THR A 117 18.38 -6.74 14.49
C THR A 117 17.74 -6.20 13.21
N PRO A 118 18.52 -5.84 12.17
CA PRO A 118 17.95 -5.26 10.95
C PRO A 118 16.97 -6.19 10.25
N ILE A 119 15.70 -5.82 10.18
CA ILE A 119 14.66 -6.58 9.46
C ILE A 119 14.63 -6.23 7.97
N GLN A 120 13.99 -7.05 7.15
CA GLN A 120 13.71 -6.70 5.74
C GLN A 120 12.54 -5.71 5.65
N TYR A 121 12.46 -4.95 4.54
CA TYR A 121 11.36 -3.99 4.32
C TYR A 121 9.99 -4.67 4.22
N SER A 122 9.96 -5.87 3.61
CA SER A 122 8.84 -6.80 3.76
C SER A 122 9.19 -7.80 4.84
N CYS A 123 8.37 -7.86 5.88
CA CYS A 123 8.62 -8.76 6.99
C CYS A 123 7.30 -9.19 7.64
N LYS A 124 7.39 -10.19 8.53
CA LYS A 124 6.26 -10.50 9.41
C LYS A 124 6.07 -9.36 10.41
N LYS A 125 4.83 -8.96 10.64
CA LYS A 125 4.45 -7.91 11.58
C LYS A 125 4.98 -8.18 13.00
N LYS A 126 5.01 -9.44 13.43
CA LYS A 126 5.54 -9.84 14.75
C LYS A 126 7.02 -9.50 14.98
N LEU A 127 7.77 -9.19 13.93
CA LEU A 127 9.18 -8.80 14.03
C LEU A 127 9.34 -7.33 14.42
N LEU A 128 8.27 -6.53 14.34
CA LEU A 128 8.27 -5.13 14.72
C LEU A 128 7.99 -4.94 16.21
N LYS A 129 8.52 -3.87 16.81
CA LYS A 129 8.04 -3.38 18.11
C LYS A 129 6.56 -3.00 18.02
N TYR A 130 5.83 -3.13 19.11
CA TYR A 130 4.37 -3.08 19.10
C TYR A 130 3.82 -1.70 18.69
N GLU A 131 4.54 -0.60 18.91
CA GLU A 131 4.21 0.72 18.37
C GLU A 131 4.19 0.74 16.84
N PHE A 132 5.20 0.15 16.20
CA PHE A 132 5.30 0.07 14.74
C PHE A 132 4.35 -0.99 14.15
N ARG A 133 4.01 -2.03 14.92
CA ARG A 133 2.92 -2.96 14.57
C ARG A 133 1.58 -2.23 14.48
N LEU A 134 1.28 -1.38 15.47
CA LEU A 134 0.05 -0.59 15.48
C LEU A 134 0.05 0.45 14.36
N LEU A 135 1.17 1.14 14.12
CA LEU A 135 1.30 2.08 13.01
C LEU A 135 1.03 1.38 11.67
N ASN A 136 1.63 0.20 11.44
CA ASN A 136 1.36 -0.60 10.25
C ASN A 136 -0.12 -0.97 10.11
N ASP A 137 -0.80 -1.30 11.21
CA ASP A 137 -2.22 -1.65 11.21
C ASP A 137 -3.10 -0.42 10.91
N ILE A 138 -2.74 0.77 11.42
CA ILE A 138 -3.38 2.04 11.07
C ILE A 138 -3.21 2.33 9.58
N LEU A 139 -1.99 2.25 9.05
CA LEU A 139 -1.72 2.51 7.63
C LEU A 139 -2.43 1.51 6.71
N ALA A 140 -2.44 0.23 7.09
CA ALA A 140 -3.14 -0.81 6.35
C ALA A 140 -4.64 -0.54 6.25
N LYS A 141 -5.23 -0.08 7.36
CA LYS A 141 -6.67 0.12 7.44
C LYS A 141 -7.13 1.46 6.89
N SER A 142 -6.30 2.51 7.03
CA SER A 142 -6.69 3.89 6.73
C SER A 142 -6.02 4.47 5.49
N ILE A 143 -5.01 3.83 4.89
CA ILE A 143 -4.26 4.38 3.75
C ILE A 143 -4.17 3.40 2.57
N THR A 144 -4.05 2.10 2.78
CA THR A 144 -3.88 1.15 1.65
C THR A 144 -5.21 0.63 1.09
N VAL A 145 -5.32 0.54 -0.24
CA VAL A 145 -6.54 0.07 -0.96
C VAL A 145 -6.77 -1.44 -0.84
N LYS A 146 -5.68 -2.21 -0.73
CA LYS A 146 -5.75 -3.67 -0.73
C LYS A 146 -5.69 -4.20 0.68
N ALA A 147 -6.66 -5.05 1.02
CA ALA A 147 -6.55 -5.97 2.14
C ALA A 147 -5.37 -6.92 1.88
N GLY A 148 -4.17 -6.50 2.27
CA GLY A 148 -3.00 -7.36 2.31
C GLY A 148 -3.11 -8.35 3.45
N SER A 149 -2.16 -9.28 3.53
CA SER A 149 -2.03 -10.13 4.72
C SER A 149 -1.87 -9.26 5.96
N PHE A 150 -2.74 -9.49 6.96
CA PHE A 150 -2.74 -8.77 8.23
C PHE A 150 -1.42 -8.96 9.00
N ASP A 151 -0.74 -10.08 8.78
CA ASP A 151 0.50 -10.45 9.46
C ASP A 151 1.76 -10.06 8.68
N ALA A 152 1.63 -9.42 7.52
CA ALA A 152 2.74 -8.96 6.71
C ALA A 152 2.85 -7.44 6.72
N VAL A 153 4.08 -6.95 6.65
CA VAL A 153 4.43 -5.56 6.34
C VAL A 153 4.88 -5.52 4.88
N THR A 154 4.32 -4.60 4.10
CA THR A 154 4.71 -4.40 2.69
C THR A 154 5.79 -3.33 2.60
N HIS A 155 6.58 -3.32 1.51
CA HIS A 155 7.60 -2.28 1.29
C HIS A 155 7.00 -0.88 1.36
N GLU A 156 5.84 -0.70 0.74
CA GLU A 156 5.12 0.56 0.71
C GLU A 156 4.76 1.05 2.14
N ARG A 157 4.21 0.17 2.98
CA ARG A 157 3.89 0.51 4.37
C ARG A 157 5.15 0.76 5.18
N PHE A 158 6.20 -0.02 4.99
CA PHE A 158 7.48 0.22 5.66
C PHE A 158 8.04 1.61 5.34
N PHE A 159 7.96 2.04 4.08
CA PHE A 159 8.38 3.36 3.65
C PHE A 159 7.50 4.49 4.22
N MET A 160 6.17 4.32 4.24
CA MET A 160 5.28 5.27 4.91
C MET A 160 5.61 5.40 6.40
N MET A 161 5.87 4.28 7.09
CA MET A 161 6.27 4.28 8.50
C MET A 161 7.59 5.01 8.70
N THR A 162 8.57 4.79 7.82
CA THR A 162 9.87 5.48 7.87
C THR A 162 9.70 6.99 7.73
N MET A 163 8.88 7.42 6.76
CA MET A 163 8.65 8.84 6.52
C MET A 163 7.93 9.51 7.68
N ILE A 164 6.95 8.83 8.29
CA ILE A 164 6.26 9.32 9.49
C ILE A 164 7.26 9.45 10.64
N HIS A 165 8.05 8.42 10.91
CA HIS A 165 9.00 8.39 12.02
C HIS A 165 10.09 9.49 11.91
N PHE A 166 10.60 9.73 10.70
CA PHE A 166 11.62 10.77 10.48
C PHE A 166 11.04 12.15 10.13
N GLY A 167 9.72 12.31 10.09
CA GLY A 167 9.09 13.57 9.68
C GLY A 167 9.44 13.98 8.24
N VAL A 168 9.67 13.01 7.34
CA VAL A 168 9.87 13.29 5.92
C VAL A 168 8.56 13.84 5.37
N LYS A 169 8.62 15.03 4.76
CA LYS A 169 7.44 15.66 4.14
C LYS A 169 6.87 14.77 3.05
N ILE A 170 5.61 14.37 3.22
CA ILE A 170 4.82 13.61 2.27
C ILE A 170 3.67 14.48 1.79
N ASN A 171 3.41 14.43 0.49
CA ASN A 171 2.17 14.97 -0.05
C ASN A 171 1.03 13.96 0.20
N TRP A 172 0.44 14.04 1.39
CA TRP A 172 -0.65 13.16 1.79
C TRP A 172 -1.93 13.42 1.00
N SER A 173 -2.16 14.65 0.54
CA SER A 173 -3.34 14.94 -0.29
C SER A 173 -3.33 14.09 -1.55
N LYS A 174 -2.17 14.00 -2.23
CA LYS A 174 -2.05 13.23 -3.46
C LYS A 174 -2.27 11.75 -3.23
N ILE A 175 -1.54 11.18 -2.27
CA ILE A 175 -1.59 9.74 -1.96
C ILE A 175 -3.01 9.34 -1.55
N LEU A 176 -3.61 10.05 -0.59
CA LEU A 176 -4.93 9.69 -0.07
C LEU A 176 -6.06 9.99 -1.05
N PHE A 177 -5.90 10.95 -1.96
CA PHE A 177 -6.89 11.24 -2.98
C PHE A 177 -6.88 10.22 -4.13
N GLU A 178 -5.71 9.71 -4.55
CA GLU A 178 -5.65 8.54 -5.45
C GLU A 178 -6.34 7.33 -4.83
N VAL A 179 -6.09 7.09 -3.55
CA VAL A 179 -6.76 6.02 -2.80
C VAL A 179 -8.27 6.24 -2.69
N LEU A 180 -8.72 7.48 -2.48
CA LEU A 180 -10.15 7.82 -2.42
C LEU A 180 -10.86 7.55 -3.76
N LYS A 181 -10.18 7.79 -4.88
CA LYS A 181 -10.71 7.49 -6.23
C LYS A 181 -10.92 5.99 -6.47
N GLU A 182 -10.14 5.14 -5.82
CA GLU A 182 -10.24 3.69 -5.97
C GLU A 182 -11.22 3.03 -4.97
N MET A 183 -11.57 3.70 -3.86
CA MET A 183 -12.22 3.05 -2.73
C MET A 183 -13.63 3.54 -2.39
N ALA A 184 -14.51 2.56 -2.18
CA ALA A 184 -15.90 2.76 -1.76
C ALA A 184 -16.13 2.62 -0.24
N ASP A 185 -15.09 2.54 0.60
CA ASP A 185 -15.22 2.24 2.04
C ASP A 185 -14.78 3.39 2.97
N ARG A 186 -14.41 4.55 2.41
CA ARG A 186 -13.99 5.76 3.16
C ARG A 186 -15.16 6.65 3.58
N ALA A 187 -16.23 6.03 4.06
CA ALA A 187 -17.50 6.68 4.32
C ALA A 187 -17.40 7.89 5.24
N ALA A 188 -16.68 7.76 6.37
CA ALA A 188 -16.56 8.83 7.35
C ALA A 188 -15.83 10.06 6.78
N GLN A 189 -14.74 9.85 6.03
CA GLN A 189 -13.96 10.95 5.44
C GLN A 189 -14.71 11.60 4.28
N ILE A 190 -15.44 10.83 3.47
CA ILE A 190 -16.31 11.38 2.42
C ILE A 190 -17.33 12.34 3.02
N PHE A 191 -17.95 12.01 4.16
CA PHE A 191 -18.93 12.91 4.78
C PHE A 191 -18.36 14.20 5.34
N VAL A 192 -17.15 14.15 5.90
CA VAL A 192 -16.49 15.39 6.34
C VAL A 192 -16.26 16.34 5.15
N LEU A 193 -15.93 15.80 3.96
CA LEU A 193 -15.80 16.59 2.73
C LEU A 193 -17.12 17.19 2.26
N LEU A 194 -18.19 16.39 2.30
CA LEU A 194 -19.52 16.79 1.84
C LEU A 194 -20.16 17.80 2.79
N LYS A 195 -19.97 17.65 4.10
CA LYS A 195 -20.48 18.61 5.11
C LYS A 195 -19.87 20.00 4.99
N GLY A 196 -18.65 20.09 4.43
CA GLY A 196 -18.02 21.36 4.09
C GLY A 196 -18.66 22.08 2.89
N ASP A 197 -19.57 21.43 2.16
CA ASP A 197 -20.28 22.04 1.04
C ASP A 197 -21.52 22.80 1.52
N PRO A 198 -21.63 24.12 1.31
CA PRO A 198 -22.86 24.84 1.63
C PRO A 198 -24.05 24.40 0.76
N ALA A 199 -23.80 23.75 -0.38
CA ALA A 199 -24.87 23.25 -1.23
C ALA A 199 -25.45 21.92 -0.73
N VAL A 200 -24.76 21.16 0.13
CA VAL A 200 -25.17 19.81 0.55
C VAL A 200 -25.91 19.87 1.88
N THR A 201 -27.10 19.27 1.92
CA THR A 201 -27.90 19.12 3.14
C THR A 201 -28.01 17.64 3.49
N LEU A 202 -27.10 17.16 4.34
CA LEU A 202 -27.05 15.76 4.76
C LEU A 202 -28.28 15.40 5.61
N GLY A 203 -28.73 14.16 5.47
CA GLY A 203 -29.91 13.62 6.16
C GLY A 203 -29.68 13.30 7.63
N GLU A 204 -30.35 12.26 8.13
CA GLU A 204 -30.22 11.82 9.52
C GLU A 204 -28.87 11.12 9.77
N ALA A 205 -28.17 11.59 10.79
CA ALA A 205 -26.90 11.06 11.23
C ALA A 205 -27.08 9.81 12.09
N LYS A 206 -26.39 8.73 11.75
CA LYS A 206 -26.24 7.54 12.60
C LYS A 206 -24.95 7.61 13.40
N THR A 207 -25.06 7.26 14.69
CA THR A 207 -23.91 7.15 15.59
C THR A 207 -23.03 6.00 15.18
N PHE A 208 -21.73 6.26 15.10
CA PHE A 208 -20.77 5.23 14.74
C PHE A 208 -20.44 4.30 15.91
N PRO A 209 -20.11 3.02 15.64
CA PRO A 209 -19.81 2.08 16.72
C PRO A 209 -18.56 2.51 17.51
N PRO A 210 -18.64 2.62 18.86
CA PRO A 210 -17.50 2.99 19.68
C PRO A 210 -16.28 2.08 19.52
N LEU A 211 -16.50 0.80 19.18
CA LEU A 211 -15.46 -0.21 18.97
C LEU A 211 -14.50 0.10 17.81
N LYS A 212 -14.86 1.03 16.93
CA LYS A 212 -14.04 1.44 15.78
C LYS A 212 -13.19 2.68 16.06
N ILE A 213 -13.23 3.20 17.29
CA ILE A 213 -12.45 4.35 17.74
C ILE A 213 -11.23 3.86 18.53
N LEU A 214 -10.04 4.21 18.05
CA LEU A 214 -8.78 3.99 18.75
C LEU A 214 -8.63 5.08 19.82
N SER A 215 -8.79 4.66 21.07
CA SER A 215 -8.67 5.51 22.28
C SER A 215 -7.51 5.03 23.16
N ALA A 216 -7.15 5.79 24.19
CA ALA A 216 -6.18 5.36 25.19
C ALA A 216 -6.47 3.97 25.75
N LYS A 217 -7.75 3.67 26.03
CA LYS A 217 -8.17 2.36 26.53
C LYS A 217 -7.82 1.25 25.54
N THR A 218 -8.19 1.43 24.27
CA THR A 218 -7.93 0.45 23.20
C THR A 218 -6.43 0.26 22.97
N VAL A 219 -5.65 1.35 22.98
CA VAL A 219 -4.20 1.30 22.84
C VAL A 219 -3.55 0.59 24.04
N ASN A 220 -3.96 0.89 25.27
CA ASN A 220 -3.43 0.21 26.46
C ASN A 220 -3.75 -1.29 26.46
N THR A 221 -4.96 -1.68 26.04
CA THR A 221 -5.29 -3.10 25.84
C THR A 221 -4.39 -3.72 24.77
N TYR A 222 -4.20 -3.05 23.64
CA TYR A 222 -3.30 -3.52 22.58
C TYR A 222 -1.87 -3.74 23.10
N VAL A 223 -1.32 -2.78 23.83
CA VAL A 223 0.02 -2.86 24.43
C VAL A 223 0.11 -4.07 25.38
N ALA A 224 -0.86 -4.22 26.30
CA ALA A 224 -0.86 -5.31 27.26
C ALA A 224 -0.92 -6.69 26.56
N THR A 225 -1.76 -6.83 25.53
CA THR A 225 -1.86 -8.06 24.74
C THR A 225 -0.59 -8.36 23.94
N ASN A 226 0.06 -7.35 23.36
CA ASN A 226 1.28 -7.60 22.60
C ASN A 226 2.47 -7.93 23.51
N LYS A 227 2.58 -7.31 24.68
CA LYS A 227 3.58 -7.69 25.69
C LYS A 227 3.46 -9.15 26.12
N THR A 228 2.24 -9.65 26.31
CA THR A 228 2.04 -11.07 26.67
C THR A 228 2.33 -12.02 25.50
N ILE A 229 2.00 -11.63 24.27
CA ILE A 229 2.34 -12.40 23.07
C ILE A 229 3.85 -12.47 22.88
N ASP A 230 4.55 -11.35 23.05
CA ASP A 230 5.99 -11.27 22.87
C ASP A 230 6.71 -12.12 23.94
N ALA A 231 6.29 -12.04 25.20
CA ALA A 231 6.84 -12.87 26.28
C ALA A 231 6.64 -14.38 26.04
N ARG A 232 5.49 -14.80 25.49
CA ARG A 232 5.25 -16.20 25.11
C ARG A 232 6.14 -16.62 23.93
N GLY A 233 6.28 -15.76 22.93
CA GLY A 233 7.07 -16.04 21.72
C GLY A 233 8.57 -16.20 21.99
N GLU A 234 9.09 -15.58 23.05
CA GLU A 234 10.48 -15.76 23.51
C GLU A 234 10.73 -17.13 24.17
N THR A 235 9.68 -17.78 24.70
CA THR A 235 9.80 -19.08 25.36
C THR A 235 9.73 -20.26 24.38
N ASP A 236 9.17 -20.04 23.18
CA ASP A 236 8.86 -21.09 22.20
C ASP A 236 9.84 -21.15 20.99
N GLU A 237 10.86 -20.28 20.90
CA GLU A 237 11.90 -20.40 19.87
C GLU A 237 13.09 -21.25 20.36
N PRO A 238 13.40 -22.39 19.70
CA PRO A 238 14.60 -23.15 20.03
C PRO A 238 15.82 -22.34 19.60
N GLU A 239 16.72 -22.11 20.56
CA GLU A 239 18.05 -21.55 20.36
C GLU A 239 18.77 -22.32 19.24
N VAL A 240 18.73 -21.79 18.02
CA VAL A 240 19.26 -22.50 16.86
C VAL A 240 20.78 -22.53 16.99
N ALA A 241 21.28 -23.74 17.24
CA ALA A 241 22.65 -24.09 17.49
C ALA A 241 23.65 -23.37 16.57
N LYS A 242 24.69 -22.83 17.20
CA LYS A 242 25.98 -22.49 16.58
C LYS A 242 26.48 -23.71 15.78
N VAL A 243 26.34 -23.69 14.46
CA VAL A 243 27.09 -24.62 13.60
C VAL A 243 28.26 -23.88 12.99
N ALA A 244 29.43 -24.23 13.53
CA ALA A 244 30.74 -23.79 13.11
C ALA A 244 30.95 -24.00 11.60
N ILE A 245 31.50 -22.96 10.98
CA ILE A 245 32.10 -23.00 9.65
C ILE A 245 33.27 -23.99 9.69
N VAL A 246 33.08 -25.19 9.13
CA VAL A 246 34.18 -26.10 8.80
C VAL A 246 34.22 -26.32 7.31
N LYS A 247 35.09 -25.53 6.70
CA LYS A 247 35.68 -25.65 5.37
C LYS A 247 36.16 -27.09 5.13
N ARG A 248 35.66 -27.79 4.11
CA ARG A 248 36.32 -29.01 3.58
C ARG A 248 36.27 -29.04 2.06
N ASN A 249 37.47 -29.03 1.47
CA ASN A 249 37.77 -29.30 0.06
C ASN A 249 37.55 -30.79 -0.28
N PRO A 250 37.35 -31.16 -1.56
CA PRO A 250 37.14 -32.55 -1.96
C PRO A 250 38.44 -33.19 -2.51
N THR A 251 38.85 -34.33 -1.95
CA THR A 251 39.90 -35.18 -2.56
C THR A 251 39.66 -36.68 -2.28
N SER A 252 39.21 -37.37 -3.34
CA SER A 252 39.70 -38.63 -3.93
C SER A 252 39.90 -39.94 -3.13
N LYS A 253 39.37 -41.02 -3.76
CA LYS A 253 39.87 -42.42 -3.89
C LYS A 253 39.82 -43.28 -2.60
N LYS A 254 39.43 -44.56 -2.56
CA LYS A 254 39.24 -45.75 -3.45
C LYS A 254 38.34 -46.70 -2.59
N LYS A 255 37.59 -47.72 -3.04
CA LYS A 255 37.95 -48.89 -3.86
C LYS A 255 36.69 -49.78 -3.98
N SER A 256 36.30 -50.18 -5.18
CA SER A 256 35.72 -51.51 -5.47
C SER A 256 35.87 -51.80 -6.96
N VAL A 257 36.26 -53.03 -7.26
CA VAL A 257 36.54 -53.70 -8.54
C VAL A 257 35.87 -55.08 -8.35
N SER A 258 35.18 -55.77 -9.27
CA SER A 258 35.17 -55.91 -10.75
C SER A 258 33.74 -56.33 -11.19
N THR A 259 33.28 -56.49 -12.45
CA THR A 259 33.88 -56.85 -13.77
C THR A 259 32.80 -56.75 -14.88
N VAL A 260 33.23 -56.43 -16.13
CA VAL A 260 32.68 -56.81 -17.47
C VAL A 260 31.46 -55.99 -17.98
N ASP A 261 31.38 -55.44 -19.21
CA ASP A 261 32.30 -55.21 -20.35
C ASP A 261 31.64 -54.17 -21.31
N LYS A 262 32.48 -53.40 -22.03
CA LYS A 262 32.28 -52.75 -23.36
C LYS A 262 31.17 -51.68 -23.50
N ASP A 263 31.32 -50.55 -24.17
CA ASP A 263 32.25 -50.13 -25.23
C ASP A 263 32.33 -48.58 -25.27
N ALA A 264 33.37 -48.11 -25.95
CA ALA A 264 33.82 -46.75 -26.30
C ALA A 264 32.80 -45.58 -26.39
N ASP A 265 33.16 -44.29 -26.30
CA ASP A 265 34.28 -43.52 -25.77
C ASP A 265 33.92 -42.02 -26.04
N VAL A 266 34.53 -41.11 -25.29
CA VAL A 266 34.70 -39.66 -25.58
C VAL A 266 33.51 -38.67 -25.37
N ALA A 267 33.53 -38.03 -24.18
CA ALA A 267 33.70 -36.58 -23.92
C ALA A 267 33.23 -35.53 -24.98
N HIS A 268 32.80 -34.30 -24.69
CA HIS A 268 32.68 -33.48 -23.49
C HIS A 268 31.85 -32.21 -23.88
N VAL A 269 31.15 -31.64 -22.89
CA VAL A 269 31.04 -30.20 -22.53
C VAL A 269 31.09 -29.15 -23.65
N GLY A 270 30.11 -28.24 -23.68
CA GLY A 270 30.34 -26.93 -24.27
C GLY A 270 29.11 -26.05 -24.49
N VAL A 271 28.88 -25.15 -23.54
CA VAL A 271 27.84 -24.12 -23.50
C VAL A 271 27.97 -23.07 -24.64
N ILE A 272 26.83 -22.42 -24.95
CA ILE A 272 26.60 -21.03 -25.44
C ILE A 272 26.37 -20.80 -26.96
N ALA A 273 25.09 -20.53 -27.25
CA ALA A 273 24.47 -19.55 -28.16
C ALA A 273 25.29 -18.90 -29.31
N LYS A 274 24.73 -18.89 -30.54
CA LYS A 274 24.08 -17.72 -31.18
C LYS A 274 23.72 -17.96 -32.66
N LYS A 275 22.60 -17.32 -33.06
CA LYS A 275 22.25 -16.74 -34.39
C LYS A 275 22.21 -17.61 -35.66
N ALA A 276 20.98 -17.72 -36.18
CA ALA A 276 20.47 -17.18 -37.45
C ALA A 276 21.14 -17.49 -38.81
N VAL A 277 20.26 -17.91 -39.73
CA VAL A 277 20.14 -17.61 -41.18
C VAL A 277 20.20 -18.82 -42.14
N SER A 278 18.98 -19.23 -42.56
CA SER A 278 18.48 -19.48 -43.94
C SER A 278 19.36 -20.14 -45.01
N LYS A 279 18.82 -21.20 -45.63
CA LYS A 279 19.06 -21.57 -47.04
C LYS A 279 17.84 -22.29 -47.68
N LYS A 280 17.10 -21.53 -48.51
CA LYS A 280 16.50 -21.80 -49.85
C LYS A 280 16.37 -23.29 -50.32
N ARG A 281 15.17 -23.83 -50.68
CA ARG A 281 14.27 -23.73 -51.90
C ARG A 281 14.29 -25.12 -52.64
N PRO A 282 13.45 -25.52 -53.65
CA PRO A 282 12.29 -24.89 -54.36
C PRO A 282 11.03 -25.80 -54.65
N ASP A 283 9.84 -25.18 -54.85
CA ASP A 283 8.97 -25.00 -56.08
C ASP A 283 8.03 -26.21 -56.37
N ALA A 284 6.75 -26.18 -56.79
CA ALA A 284 5.81 -25.23 -57.43
C ALA A 284 4.33 -25.66 -57.07
N VAL A 285 3.23 -24.90 -57.21
CA VAL A 285 2.48 -24.48 -58.43
C VAL A 285 1.22 -23.65 -58.02
N SER A 286 0.89 -22.58 -58.80
CA SER A 286 -0.41 -21.88 -59.05
C SER A 286 -1.29 -21.38 -57.89
N GLU A 287 -2.07 -20.29 -57.90
CA GLU A 287 -2.43 -19.20 -58.83
C GLU A 287 -3.16 -18.11 -57.98
N THR A 288 -3.17 -16.85 -58.43
CA THR A 288 -3.78 -15.65 -57.78
C THR A 288 -5.27 -15.44 -58.11
N PRO A 289 -6.05 -14.60 -57.38
CA PRO A 289 -6.15 -13.14 -57.66
C PRO A 289 -6.24 -12.26 -56.38
N VAL A 290 -5.48 -11.17 -56.23
CA VAL A 290 -5.80 -9.75 -56.57
C VAL A 290 -7.21 -9.26 -56.19
N VAL A 291 -7.31 -8.35 -55.20
CA VAL A 291 -8.01 -7.03 -55.30
C VAL A 291 -7.35 -6.01 -54.35
N LYS A 292 -7.02 -4.83 -54.92
CA LYS A 292 -6.49 -3.58 -54.32
C LYS A 292 -7.66 -2.72 -53.80
N LYS A 293 -7.54 -1.82 -52.81
CA LYS A 293 -6.91 -0.47 -52.83
C LYS A 293 -7.07 0.11 -51.40
N LYS A 294 -6.04 0.59 -50.69
CA LYS A 294 -5.26 1.86 -50.81
C LYS A 294 -6.05 3.16 -50.62
N GLY A 295 -5.68 3.92 -49.59
CA GLY A 295 -5.92 5.36 -49.45
C GLY A 295 -5.04 5.96 -48.35
N HIS A 296 -4.09 6.82 -48.71
CA HIS A 296 -3.24 7.60 -47.81
C HIS A 296 -3.20 9.06 -48.33
N LEU A 297 -3.27 10.00 -47.39
CA LEU A 297 -2.66 11.36 -47.32
C LEU A 297 -3.26 12.57 -48.07
N LEU A 298 -3.50 13.60 -47.21
CA LEU A 298 -3.24 15.04 -47.29
C LEU A 298 -3.81 15.91 -48.43
N GLY A 299 -4.52 16.98 -48.03
CA GLY A 299 -4.75 18.18 -48.83
C GLY A 299 -5.62 19.22 -48.11
N LYS A 300 -5.04 20.37 -47.76
CA LYS A 300 -5.70 21.57 -47.17
C LYS A 300 -6.64 22.25 -48.19
N LEU A 301 -7.74 22.89 -47.73
CA LEU A 301 -8.11 24.29 -48.05
C LEU A 301 -9.41 24.74 -47.30
N CYS A 302 -9.44 25.99 -46.83
CA CYS A 302 -10.61 26.68 -46.25
C CYS A 302 -11.72 26.96 -47.29
N PRO A 303 -12.95 27.26 -46.83
CA PRO A 303 -13.79 28.23 -47.53
C PRO A 303 -14.25 29.41 -46.66
N LYS A 304 -14.38 30.55 -47.36
CA LYS A 304 -14.83 31.87 -46.90
C LYS A 304 -16.31 31.85 -46.47
N LYS A 305 -16.63 32.58 -45.41
CA LYS A 305 -18.00 33.06 -45.11
C LYS A 305 -18.38 34.18 -46.10
N LYS A 306 -19.64 34.15 -46.53
CA LYS A 306 -20.35 35.27 -47.16
C LYS A 306 -21.67 35.45 -46.40
N ILE A 307 -22.02 36.72 -46.21
CA ILE A 307 -23.19 37.30 -45.53
C ILE A 307 -23.05 37.36 -44.01
#